data_AF-A0A0A2HZQ7-F1
#
_entry.id   AF-A0A0A2HZQ7-F1
#
_cell.length_a   1.000
_cell.length_b   1.000
_cell.length_c   1.000
_cell.angle_alpha   90.00
_cell.angle_beta   90.00
_cell.angle_gamma   90.00
#
_symmetry.space_group_name_H-M   'P 1'
#
loop_
_entity.id
_entity.type
_entity.pdbx_description
1 polymer ?
#
loop_
_entity_poly.entity_id
_entity_poly.type
_entity_poly.pdbx_seq_one_letter_code
_entity_poly.pdbx_strand_id
1 'polypeptide(L)'
;MALPISSPSPRLDRFGQAMESLYGSFSSIEDPKTWTPPPRSGGHRGRYLWTDAFGVVNFLTMHNEYKRTGNDTIGDDRYLILATRLIETVHDILGRNRDGHSRLLGATDANPLSGGLRIGKTDARGPDGDGQYHHYLTVWMFALNRMAKASGDLKYNRQAIELAKAIHPKFFVDRAAARPRMIWKMNMDLTEPMVKSEGNLDPIDGFVVFRLLQDTAMEAGDGAFLAEEIDDYRRTMERKGEHFVSSDPLDLDNLFEINQYLERNIRFRLAFREFGTCMGIQCQSEVDAEKERTVDLKYYSDAIIAAWDPYMQLSISDDLTPEDLRPITRVMYASALIPGAFQAGFLGQEPTPTP
;
A
#
# COMPACT_ATOMS: atom_id res chain seq x y z
N MET A 1 20.73 28.92 -1.04
CA MET A 1 19.62 27.99 -1.33
C MET A 1 18.34 28.74 -1.13
N ALA A 2 17.46 28.80 -2.14
CA ALA A 2 16.14 29.40 -1.94
C ALA A 2 15.37 28.51 -0.96
N LEU A 3 14.81 29.10 0.09
CA LEU A 3 13.92 28.40 1.02
C LEU A 3 12.77 27.78 0.21
N PRO A 4 12.39 26.52 0.45
CA PRO A 4 11.25 25.93 -0.23
C PRO A 4 10.01 26.79 0.06
N ILE A 5 9.32 27.24 -0.99
CA ILE A 5 8.03 27.90 -0.84
C ILE A 5 7.07 26.80 -0.37
N SER A 6 6.86 26.70 0.94
CA SER A 6 5.86 25.81 1.50
C SER A 6 4.49 26.19 0.96
N SER A 7 3.71 25.22 0.50
CA SER A 7 2.30 25.46 0.19
C SER A 7 1.60 26.07 1.42
N PRO A 8 0.79 27.15 1.25
CA PRO A 8 0.07 27.75 2.37
C PRO A 8 -1.08 26.86 2.87
N SER A 9 -1.46 25.82 2.13
CA SER A 9 -2.54 24.91 2.50
C SER A 9 -2.05 23.87 3.54
N PRO A 10 -2.82 23.66 4.63
CA PRO A 10 -2.58 22.58 5.59
C PRO A 10 -2.34 21.22 4.93
N ARG A 11 -1.50 20.37 5.53
CA ARG A 11 -1.23 19.02 5.01
C ARG A 11 -2.51 18.20 4.83
N LEU A 12 -3.48 18.34 5.74
CA LEU A 12 -4.76 17.64 5.66
C LEU A 12 -5.61 18.07 4.46
N ASP A 13 -5.60 19.35 4.11
CA ASP A 13 -6.34 19.84 2.94
C ASP A 13 -5.72 19.30 1.65
N ARG A 14 -4.38 19.32 1.56
CA ARG A 14 -3.65 18.76 0.41
C ARG A 14 -3.81 17.24 0.30
N PHE A 15 -3.86 16.55 1.44
CA PHE A 15 -4.17 15.12 1.52
C PHE A 15 -5.57 14.87 0.92
N GLY A 16 -6.57 15.63 1.37
CA GLY A 16 -7.95 15.55 0.89
C GLY A 16 -8.03 15.78 -0.62
N GLN A 17 -7.43 16.87 -1.13
CA GLN A 17 -7.40 17.19 -2.55
C GLN A 17 -6.75 16.08 -3.39
N ALA A 18 -5.64 15.52 -2.93
CA ALA A 18 -4.98 14.41 -3.61
C ALA A 18 -5.89 13.17 -3.69
N MET A 19 -6.60 12.85 -2.62
CA MET A 19 -7.57 11.76 -2.59
C MET A 19 -8.80 12.04 -3.47
N GLU A 20 -9.37 13.25 -3.42
CA GLU A 20 -10.54 13.65 -4.24
C GLU A 20 -10.22 13.66 -5.75
N SER A 21 -8.97 13.95 -6.12
CA SER A 21 -8.51 13.87 -7.52
C SER A 21 -8.68 12.47 -8.12
N LEU A 22 -8.59 11.43 -7.29
CA LEU A 22 -8.80 10.04 -7.67
C LEU A 22 -10.26 9.64 -7.42
N TYR A 23 -10.76 9.83 -6.21
CA TYR A 23 -11.97 9.19 -5.71
C TYR A 23 -13.24 10.06 -5.80
N GLY A 24 -13.13 11.26 -6.36
CA GLY A 24 -14.25 12.18 -6.53
C GLY A 24 -14.37 13.11 -5.33
N SER A 25 -15.14 14.18 -5.47
CA SER A 25 -15.37 15.11 -4.36
C SER A 25 -16.14 14.41 -3.25
N PHE A 26 -15.62 14.48 -2.02
CA PHE A 26 -16.24 13.86 -0.86
C PHE A 26 -17.42 14.67 -0.33
N SER A 27 -17.39 15.99 -0.53
CA SER A 27 -18.49 16.88 -0.15
C SER A 27 -19.74 16.69 -1.02
N SER A 28 -19.60 16.17 -2.24
CA SER A 28 -20.74 15.83 -3.11
C SER A 28 -21.38 14.47 -2.81
N ILE A 29 -20.84 13.69 -1.87
CA ILE A 29 -21.37 12.36 -1.52
C ILE A 29 -22.49 12.52 -0.50
N GLU A 30 -23.74 12.39 -0.95
CA GLU A 30 -24.92 12.43 -0.08
C GLU A 30 -25.01 11.18 0.81
N ASP A 31 -24.91 9.98 0.22
CA ASP A 31 -24.90 8.71 0.96
C ASP A 31 -23.65 7.88 0.61
N PRO A 32 -22.68 7.76 1.53
CA PRO A 32 -21.48 6.93 1.35
C PRO A 32 -21.78 5.46 1.00
N LYS A 33 -22.93 4.92 1.38
CA LYS A 33 -23.28 3.51 1.11
C LYS A 33 -23.62 3.24 -0.36
N THR A 34 -24.09 4.26 -1.08
CA THR A 34 -24.40 4.16 -2.51
C THR A 34 -23.22 4.58 -3.40
N TRP A 35 -22.20 5.21 -2.80
CA TRP A 35 -21.01 5.62 -3.52
C TRP A 35 -20.31 4.43 -4.20
N THR A 36 -19.90 4.67 -5.44
CA THR A 36 -19.04 3.76 -6.21
C THR A 36 -17.80 4.54 -6.60
N PRO A 37 -16.58 4.03 -6.34
CA PRO A 37 -15.39 4.80 -6.65
C PRO A 37 -15.32 5.09 -8.16
N PRO A 38 -15.04 6.33 -8.58
CA PRO A 38 -14.87 6.64 -9.99
C PRO A 38 -13.68 5.85 -10.57
N PRO A 39 -13.65 5.57 -11.88
CA PRO A 39 -12.64 4.72 -12.52
C PRO A 39 -11.31 5.45 -12.77
N ARG A 40 -10.80 6.22 -11.78
CA ARG A 40 -9.62 7.10 -11.93
C ARG A 40 -8.38 6.63 -11.17
N SER A 41 -8.43 5.48 -10.50
CA SER A 41 -7.24 4.86 -9.87
C SER A 41 -6.19 4.37 -10.88
N GLY A 42 -6.50 4.46 -12.18
CA GLY A 42 -5.69 3.95 -13.29
C GLY A 42 -6.02 2.49 -13.61
N GLY A 43 -5.37 1.94 -14.64
CA GLY A 43 -5.48 0.52 -14.95
C GLY A 43 -6.76 0.09 -15.67
N HIS A 44 -6.84 -1.21 -15.93
CA HIS A 44 -7.94 -1.86 -16.63
C HIS A 44 -9.25 -1.73 -15.85
N ARG A 45 -10.28 -1.16 -16.49
CA ARG A 45 -11.57 -0.79 -15.88
C ARG A 45 -11.45 0.18 -14.70
N GLY A 46 -10.38 1.00 -14.69
CA GLY A 46 -10.20 2.10 -13.74
C GLY A 46 -9.81 1.68 -12.33
N ARG A 47 -9.25 0.47 -12.17
CA ARG A 47 -8.65 -0.02 -10.93
C ARG A 47 -7.21 -0.45 -11.12
N TYR A 48 -6.39 -0.09 -10.14
CA TYR A 48 -4.98 -0.48 -10.08
C TYR A 48 -4.64 -0.82 -8.64
N LEU A 49 -4.28 -2.07 -8.38
CA LEU A 49 -4.32 -2.65 -7.03
C LEU A 49 -3.48 -1.87 -6.02
N TRP A 50 -2.30 -1.37 -6.43
CA TRP A 50 -1.46 -0.53 -5.57
C TRP A 50 -2.11 0.80 -5.23
N THR A 51 -2.68 1.48 -6.23
CA THR A 51 -3.35 2.76 -6.03
C THR A 51 -4.51 2.61 -5.06
N ASP A 52 -5.32 1.57 -5.25
CA ASP A 52 -6.50 1.32 -4.43
C ASP A 52 -6.13 0.81 -3.02
N ALA A 53 -5.04 0.04 -2.86
CA ALA A 53 -4.54 -0.37 -1.54
C ALA A 53 -4.17 0.85 -0.68
N PHE A 54 -3.38 1.76 -1.25
CA PHE A 54 -3.07 3.05 -0.61
C PHE A 54 -4.33 3.88 -0.39
N GLY A 55 -5.29 3.84 -1.33
CA GLY A 55 -6.57 4.53 -1.21
C GLY A 55 -7.36 4.08 0.01
N VAL A 56 -7.46 2.76 0.24
CA VAL A 56 -8.09 2.19 1.44
C VAL A 56 -7.40 2.70 2.69
N VAL A 57 -6.08 2.55 2.82
CA VAL A 57 -5.35 2.99 4.02
C VAL A 57 -5.50 4.51 4.24
N ASN A 58 -5.48 5.30 3.18
CA ASN A 58 -5.69 6.74 3.25
C ASN A 58 -7.11 7.11 3.68
N PHE A 59 -8.14 6.39 3.25
CA PHE A 59 -9.49 6.59 3.78
C PHE A 59 -9.58 6.30 5.28
N LEU A 60 -8.86 5.29 5.79
CA LEU A 60 -8.79 5.02 7.23
C LEU A 60 -8.05 6.13 7.98
N THR A 61 -7.00 6.70 7.39
CA THR A 61 -6.34 7.90 7.91
C THR A 61 -7.34 9.06 7.99
N MET A 62 -8.06 9.37 6.91
CA MET A 62 -9.07 10.44 6.91
C MET A 62 -10.17 10.21 7.93
N HIS A 63 -10.64 8.97 8.07
CA HIS A 63 -11.64 8.60 9.07
C HIS A 63 -11.22 8.99 10.48
N ASN A 64 -9.99 8.63 10.85
CA ASN A 64 -9.45 8.92 12.17
C ASN A 64 -9.16 10.42 12.36
N GLU A 65 -8.58 11.10 11.37
CA GLU A 65 -8.34 12.56 11.42
C GLU A 65 -9.66 13.34 11.52
N TYR A 66 -10.67 12.93 10.75
CA TYR A 66 -12.01 13.54 10.79
C TYR A 66 -12.63 13.43 12.18
N LYS A 67 -12.59 12.24 12.81
CA LYS A 67 -13.03 12.03 14.19
C LYS A 67 -12.24 12.86 15.21
N ARG A 68 -10.92 12.99 15.05
CA ARG A 68 -10.09 13.82 15.96
C ARG A 68 -10.48 15.29 15.96
N THR A 69 -10.92 15.82 14.82
CA THR A 69 -11.29 17.23 14.70
C THR A 69 -12.65 17.59 15.31
N GLY A 70 -13.43 16.60 15.78
CA GLY A 70 -14.78 16.82 16.32
C GLY A 70 -15.77 17.33 15.26
N ASN A 71 -15.41 17.19 13.98
CA ASN A 71 -16.28 17.48 12.84
C ASN A 71 -17.26 16.32 12.56
N ASP A 72 -17.13 15.20 13.29
CA ASP A 72 -18.01 14.07 13.19
C ASP A 72 -19.36 14.35 13.86
N THR A 73 -20.43 14.08 13.14
CA THR A 73 -21.73 13.88 13.80
C THR A 73 -21.78 12.46 14.34
N ILE A 74 -22.51 12.22 15.44
CA ILE A 74 -22.61 10.88 16.05
C ILE A 74 -23.00 9.85 14.96
N GLY A 75 -22.10 8.91 14.68
CA GLY A 75 -22.31 7.84 13.70
C GLY A 75 -21.90 8.17 12.26
N ASP A 76 -21.22 9.29 11.99
CA ASP A 76 -20.67 9.57 10.66
C ASP A 76 -19.37 8.79 10.41
N ASP A 77 -19.52 7.54 9.98
CA ASP A 77 -18.42 6.66 9.57
C ASP A 77 -18.15 6.74 8.04
N ARG A 78 -18.38 7.89 7.40
CA ARG A 78 -18.34 7.99 5.93
C ARG A 78 -17.06 7.48 5.31
N TYR A 79 -15.88 7.88 5.81
CA TYR A 79 -14.61 7.47 5.20
C TYR A 79 -14.35 5.97 5.40
N LEU A 80 -14.81 5.39 6.50
CA LEU A 80 -14.80 3.94 6.72
C LEU A 80 -15.74 3.21 5.74
N ILE A 81 -16.91 3.79 5.45
CA ILE A 81 -17.83 3.27 4.43
C ILE A 81 -17.20 3.39 3.04
N LEU A 82 -16.57 4.51 2.67
CA LEU A 82 -15.87 4.67 1.39
C LEU A 82 -14.74 3.64 1.25
N ALA A 83 -13.95 3.39 2.30
CA ALA A 83 -12.94 2.33 2.31
C ALA A 83 -13.58 0.95 2.04
N THR A 84 -14.71 0.64 2.68
CA THR A 84 -15.47 -0.60 2.45
C THR A 84 -15.90 -0.74 0.99
N ARG A 85 -16.52 0.29 0.43
CA ARG A 85 -16.98 0.32 -0.97
C ARG A 85 -15.84 0.18 -1.96
N LEU A 86 -14.67 0.76 -1.65
CA LEU A 86 -13.46 0.59 -2.46
C LEU A 86 -12.97 -0.87 -2.44
N ILE A 87 -12.92 -1.51 -1.26
CA ILE A 87 -12.56 -2.93 -1.12
C ILE A 87 -13.49 -3.82 -1.95
N GLU A 88 -14.81 -3.65 -1.79
CA GLU A 88 -15.83 -4.40 -2.56
C GLU A 88 -15.60 -4.23 -4.08
N THR A 89 -15.39 -2.99 -4.52
CA THR A 89 -15.21 -2.71 -5.94
C THR A 89 -13.90 -3.29 -6.49
N VAL A 90 -12.82 -3.29 -5.70
CA VAL A 90 -11.56 -3.93 -6.08
C VAL A 90 -11.75 -5.44 -6.19
N HIS A 91 -12.44 -6.08 -5.24
CA HIS A 91 -12.69 -7.52 -5.29
C HIS A 91 -13.52 -7.90 -6.53
N ASP A 92 -14.52 -7.08 -6.88
CA ASP A 92 -15.39 -7.33 -8.04
C ASP A 92 -14.74 -7.03 -9.40
N ILE A 93 -13.80 -6.09 -9.46
CA ILE A 93 -13.10 -5.77 -10.71
C ILE A 93 -11.84 -6.60 -10.85
N LEU A 94 -10.94 -6.59 -9.86
CA LEU A 94 -9.62 -7.21 -9.93
C LEU A 94 -9.61 -8.68 -9.48
N GLY A 95 -10.62 -9.14 -8.73
CA GLY A 95 -10.85 -10.55 -8.39
C GLY A 95 -11.65 -11.33 -9.43
N ARG A 96 -11.90 -10.73 -10.59
CA ARG A 96 -12.51 -11.38 -11.75
C ARG A 96 -11.56 -11.41 -12.94
N ASN A 97 -11.83 -12.30 -13.89
CA ASN A 97 -11.21 -12.27 -15.21
C ASN A 97 -11.42 -10.90 -15.90
N ARG A 98 -10.68 -10.64 -16.97
CA ARG A 98 -10.70 -9.32 -17.61
C ARG A 98 -12.05 -8.96 -18.24
N ASP A 99 -12.79 -9.93 -18.76
CA ASP A 99 -14.16 -9.69 -19.24
C ASP A 99 -15.16 -9.42 -18.10
N GLY A 100 -14.81 -9.78 -16.86
CA GLY A 100 -15.60 -9.54 -15.66
C GLY A 100 -16.74 -10.54 -15.43
N HIS A 101 -16.82 -11.61 -16.22
CA HIS A 101 -17.89 -12.60 -16.10
C HIS A 101 -17.64 -13.58 -14.95
N SER A 102 -16.40 -14.01 -14.73
CA SER A 102 -16.06 -15.06 -13.76
C SER A 102 -15.05 -14.58 -12.74
N ARG A 103 -15.14 -15.10 -11.50
CA ARG A 103 -14.06 -14.98 -10.51
C ARG A 103 -12.77 -15.63 -11.06
N LEU A 104 -11.63 -15.20 -10.54
CA LEU A 104 -10.34 -15.82 -10.88
C LEU A 104 -10.33 -17.31 -10.49
N LEU A 105 -9.48 -18.10 -11.14
CA LEU A 105 -9.39 -19.54 -10.91
C LEU A 105 -9.19 -19.85 -9.41
N GLY A 106 -10.11 -20.59 -8.82
CA GLY A 106 -10.11 -20.96 -7.40
C GLY A 106 -10.94 -20.05 -6.48
N ALA A 107 -11.38 -18.87 -6.95
CA ALA A 107 -12.25 -17.96 -6.19
C ALA A 107 -13.75 -18.21 -6.44
N THR A 108 -14.57 -17.81 -5.48
CA THR A 108 -16.04 -17.81 -5.53
C THR A 108 -16.58 -16.48 -5.02
N ASP A 109 -17.88 -16.20 -5.14
CA ASP A 109 -18.44 -14.98 -4.53
C ASP A 109 -18.40 -15.00 -2.99
N ALA A 110 -18.44 -16.18 -2.37
CA ALA A 110 -18.29 -16.34 -0.92
C ALA A 110 -16.83 -16.16 -0.47
N ASN A 111 -15.87 -16.63 -1.27
CA ASN A 111 -14.42 -16.52 -1.01
C ASN A 111 -13.73 -15.86 -2.22
N PRO A 112 -13.85 -14.53 -2.38
CA PRO A 112 -13.45 -13.83 -3.60
C PRO A 112 -11.94 -13.74 -3.81
N LEU A 113 -11.14 -14.01 -2.77
CA LEU A 113 -9.68 -13.87 -2.80
C LEU A 113 -8.93 -15.20 -2.95
N SER A 114 -9.64 -16.35 -2.98
CA SER A 114 -9.01 -17.68 -3.08
C SER A 114 -8.31 -17.94 -4.43
N GLY A 115 -8.51 -17.08 -5.43
CA GLY A 115 -7.80 -17.08 -6.70
C GLY A 115 -6.79 -15.94 -6.84
N GLY A 116 -6.55 -15.18 -5.77
CA GLY A 116 -5.70 -13.99 -5.81
C GLY A 116 -6.41 -12.74 -6.35
N LEU A 117 -5.64 -11.74 -6.77
CA LEU A 117 -6.14 -10.52 -7.42
C LEU A 117 -5.22 -10.12 -8.58
N ARG A 118 -5.81 -9.72 -9.70
CA ARG A 118 -5.05 -9.05 -10.77
C ARG A 118 -4.56 -7.69 -10.29
N ILE A 119 -3.41 -7.22 -10.81
CA ILE A 119 -2.94 -5.87 -10.47
C ILE A 119 -3.65 -4.77 -11.28
N GLY A 120 -4.28 -5.12 -12.40
CA GLY A 120 -5.10 -4.20 -13.18
C GLY A 120 -4.33 -3.41 -14.23
N LYS A 121 -3.22 -3.93 -14.79
CA LYS A 121 -2.58 -3.23 -15.94
C LYS A 121 -3.45 -3.28 -17.19
N THR A 122 -3.36 -2.23 -18.02
CA THR A 122 -4.13 -2.13 -19.27
C THR A 122 -3.73 -3.20 -20.27
N ASP A 123 -2.44 -3.48 -20.41
CA ASP A 123 -1.96 -4.58 -21.26
C ASP A 123 -2.23 -5.92 -20.60
N ALA A 124 -2.80 -6.88 -21.33
CA ALA A 124 -3.19 -8.18 -20.76
C ALA A 124 -2.04 -9.20 -20.68
N ARG A 125 -0.95 -9.01 -21.43
CA ARG A 125 0.09 -10.03 -21.66
C ARG A 125 1.49 -9.47 -21.46
N GLY A 126 2.46 -10.36 -21.31
CA GLY A 126 3.88 -10.05 -21.22
C GLY A 126 4.39 -9.82 -19.79
N PRO A 127 5.72 -9.64 -19.63
CA PRO A 127 6.34 -9.42 -18.32
C PRO A 127 5.82 -8.15 -17.65
N ASP A 128 5.48 -7.13 -18.44
CA ASP A 128 4.95 -5.86 -17.95
C ASP A 128 3.43 -5.73 -18.04
N GLY A 129 2.71 -6.75 -18.52
CA GLY A 129 1.24 -6.74 -18.58
C GLY A 129 0.59 -7.03 -17.22
N ASP A 130 -0.72 -7.24 -17.25
CA ASP A 130 -1.51 -7.66 -16.10
C ASP A 130 -1.08 -9.05 -15.60
N GLY A 131 -1.57 -9.43 -14.44
CA GLY A 131 -1.17 -10.63 -13.73
C GLY A 131 -1.23 -10.41 -12.24
N GLN A 132 -0.57 -11.29 -11.51
CA GLN A 132 -0.51 -11.24 -10.06
C GLN A 132 0.93 -10.99 -9.64
N TYR A 133 1.15 -9.94 -8.85
CA TYR A 133 2.47 -9.53 -8.37
C TYR A 133 2.48 -9.63 -6.86
N HIS A 134 3.47 -10.34 -6.31
CA HIS A 134 3.53 -10.66 -4.90
C HIS A 134 3.45 -9.42 -4.01
N HIS A 135 4.32 -8.43 -4.22
CA HIS A 135 4.36 -7.20 -3.44
C HIS A 135 3.09 -6.31 -3.57
N TYR A 136 2.36 -6.38 -4.69
CA TYR A 136 1.06 -5.68 -4.78
C TYR A 136 0.00 -6.35 -3.90
N LEU A 137 0.03 -7.68 -3.86
CA LEU A 137 -0.90 -8.47 -3.08
C LEU A 137 -0.62 -8.35 -1.57
N THR A 138 0.64 -8.28 -1.15
CA THR A 138 0.99 -8.04 0.26
C THR A 138 0.57 -6.65 0.74
N VAL A 139 0.71 -5.61 -0.09
CA VAL A 139 0.20 -4.26 0.26
C VAL A 139 -1.33 -4.25 0.34
N TRP A 140 -2.03 -5.03 -0.50
CA TRP A 140 -3.48 -5.19 -0.38
C TRP A 140 -3.88 -5.94 0.91
N MET A 141 -3.17 -7.02 1.26
CA MET A 141 -3.36 -7.73 2.54
C MET A 141 -3.17 -6.80 3.73
N PHE A 142 -2.13 -5.95 3.68
CA PHE A 142 -1.91 -4.92 4.69
C PHE A 142 -3.11 -3.97 4.79
N ALA A 143 -3.62 -3.45 3.67
CA ALA A 143 -4.79 -2.57 3.66
C ALA A 143 -6.04 -3.23 4.28
N LEU A 144 -6.28 -4.52 3.99
CA LEU A 144 -7.36 -5.29 4.61
C LEU A 144 -7.16 -5.48 6.12
N ASN A 145 -5.93 -5.72 6.58
CA ASN A 145 -5.62 -5.77 8.01
C ASN A 145 -5.88 -4.43 8.70
N ARG A 146 -5.45 -3.31 8.10
CA ARG A 146 -5.74 -1.97 8.62
C ARG A 146 -7.24 -1.72 8.68
N MET A 147 -8.01 -2.16 7.68
CA MET A 147 -9.48 -2.10 7.70
C MET A 147 -10.08 -2.89 8.86
N ALA A 148 -9.55 -4.08 9.16
CA ALA A 148 -9.98 -4.86 10.33
C ALA A 148 -9.74 -4.10 11.65
N LYS A 149 -8.58 -3.47 11.81
CA LYS A 149 -8.27 -2.66 13.02
C LYS A 149 -9.18 -1.43 13.13
N ALA A 150 -9.37 -0.70 12.03
CA ALA A 150 -10.17 0.54 12.04
C ALA A 150 -11.67 0.29 12.24
N SER A 151 -12.21 -0.81 11.71
CA SER A 151 -13.65 -1.14 11.79
C SER A 151 -14.01 -2.04 12.97
N GLY A 152 -13.04 -2.77 13.53
CA GLY A 152 -13.26 -3.88 14.47
C GLY A 152 -13.81 -5.16 13.81
N ASP A 153 -14.00 -5.17 12.49
CA ASP A 153 -14.53 -6.33 11.76
C ASP A 153 -13.39 -7.22 11.25
N LEU A 154 -13.16 -8.32 11.94
CA LEU A 154 -12.08 -9.27 11.62
C LEU A 154 -12.26 -10.01 10.29
N LYS A 155 -13.41 -9.90 9.61
CA LYS A 155 -13.58 -10.50 8.29
C LYS A 155 -12.51 -10.04 7.31
N TYR A 156 -12.06 -8.79 7.41
CA TYR A 156 -11.03 -8.25 6.51
C TYR A 156 -9.66 -8.89 6.74
N ASN A 157 -9.28 -9.15 8.00
CA ASN A 157 -8.04 -9.88 8.30
C ASN A 157 -8.13 -11.35 7.82
N ARG A 158 -9.29 -12.00 8.00
CA ARG A 158 -9.52 -13.36 7.50
C ARG A 158 -9.44 -13.44 5.98
N GLN A 159 -10.02 -12.48 5.26
CA GLN A 159 -9.88 -12.34 3.81
C GLN A 159 -8.41 -12.13 3.40
N ALA A 160 -7.63 -11.34 4.14
CA ALA A 160 -6.20 -11.20 3.88
C ALA A 160 -5.43 -12.52 4.06
N ILE A 161 -5.79 -13.33 5.07
CA ILE A 161 -5.21 -14.66 5.29
C ILE A 161 -5.63 -15.64 4.18
N GLU A 162 -6.87 -15.60 3.71
CA GLU A 162 -7.32 -16.39 2.56
C GLU A 162 -6.53 -16.04 1.30
N LEU A 163 -6.31 -14.74 1.04
CA LEU A 163 -5.47 -14.29 -0.06
C LEU A 163 -4.04 -14.81 0.10
N ALA A 164 -3.47 -14.68 1.30
CA ALA A 164 -2.11 -15.14 1.62
C ALA A 164 -1.93 -16.64 1.30
N LYS A 165 -2.85 -17.47 1.78
CA LYS A 165 -2.85 -18.92 1.54
C LYS A 165 -3.03 -19.28 0.07
N ALA A 166 -3.88 -18.55 -0.65
CA ALA A 166 -4.13 -18.80 -2.06
C ALA A 166 -2.88 -18.55 -2.92
N ILE A 167 -2.17 -17.45 -2.65
CA ILE A 167 -1.08 -17.00 -3.51
C ILE A 167 0.26 -17.64 -3.15
N HIS A 168 0.52 -17.87 -1.86
CA HIS A 168 1.84 -18.27 -1.37
C HIS A 168 2.44 -19.49 -2.09
N PRO A 169 1.75 -20.64 -2.23
CA PRO A 169 2.32 -21.81 -2.90
C PRO A 169 2.60 -21.60 -4.39
N LYS A 170 2.06 -20.54 -4.99
CA LYS A 170 2.23 -20.19 -6.41
C LYS A 170 3.43 -19.27 -6.64
N PHE A 171 3.77 -18.45 -5.66
CA PHE A 171 4.91 -17.53 -5.71
C PHE A 171 6.21 -18.13 -5.18
N PHE A 172 6.20 -19.38 -4.68
CA PHE A 172 7.40 -20.06 -4.19
C PHE A 172 7.80 -21.25 -5.06
N VAL A 173 9.12 -21.43 -5.22
CA VAL A 173 9.76 -22.55 -5.92
C VAL A 173 10.57 -23.36 -4.93
N ASP A 174 10.49 -24.69 -5.04
CA ASP A 174 11.19 -25.65 -4.19
C ASP A 174 11.00 -25.38 -2.69
N ARG A 175 9.74 -25.21 -2.25
CA ARG A 175 9.37 -24.89 -0.86
C ARG A 175 10.00 -25.81 0.20
N ALA A 176 10.15 -27.10 -0.13
CA ALA A 176 10.77 -28.09 0.75
C ALA A 176 12.30 -27.97 0.84
N ALA A 177 12.97 -27.23 -0.06
CA ALA A 177 14.41 -27.02 0.00
C ALA A 177 14.76 -26.07 1.15
N ALA A 178 15.94 -26.23 1.77
CA ALA A 178 16.37 -25.39 2.90
C ALA A 178 16.35 -23.88 2.61
N ARG A 179 16.51 -23.49 1.35
CA ARG A 179 16.56 -22.10 0.88
C ARG A 179 15.66 -21.94 -0.35
N PRO A 180 14.34 -21.80 -0.17
CA PRO A 180 13.42 -21.69 -1.29
C PRO A 180 13.64 -20.37 -2.05
N ARG A 181 13.01 -20.26 -3.22
CA ARG A 181 13.06 -19.04 -4.04
C ARG A 181 11.67 -18.51 -4.30
N MET A 182 11.59 -17.20 -4.46
CA MET A 182 10.34 -16.55 -4.83
C MET A 182 10.31 -16.15 -6.31
N ILE A 183 9.09 -16.09 -6.84
CA ILE A 183 8.74 -15.57 -8.15
C ILE A 183 8.20 -14.16 -7.95
N TRP A 184 8.60 -13.22 -8.79
CA TRP A 184 8.12 -11.84 -8.70
C TRP A 184 6.70 -11.68 -9.26
N LYS A 185 6.42 -12.36 -10.38
CA LYS A 185 5.14 -12.23 -11.12
C LYS A 185 4.63 -13.56 -11.64
N MET A 186 3.35 -13.81 -11.38
CA MET A 186 2.54 -14.88 -11.98
C MET A 186 1.56 -14.33 -13.01
N ASN A 187 1.08 -15.19 -13.91
CA ASN A 187 -0.05 -14.87 -14.78
C ASN A 187 -1.35 -14.68 -13.96
N MET A 188 -2.44 -14.24 -14.60
CA MET A 188 -3.68 -13.88 -13.90
C MET A 188 -4.33 -15.05 -13.15
N ASP A 189 -4.15 -16.29 -13.63
CA ASP A 189 -4.74 -17.50 -13.04
C ASP A 189 -3.79 -18.27 -12.12
N LEU A 190 -2.62 -17.70 -11.81
CA LEU A 190 -1.57 -18.31 -10.97
C LEU A 190 -1.08 -19.68 -11.44
N THR A 191 -1.15 -19.96 -12.73
CA THR A 191 -0.72 -21.24 -13.32
C THR A 191 0.72 -21.21 -13.82
N GLU A 192 1.23 -20.03 -14.21
CA GLU A 192 2.55 -19.90 -14.82
C GLU A 192 3.32 -18.66 -14.34
N PRO A 193 4.63 -18.79 -14.07
CA PRO A 193 5.48 -17.65 -13.75
C PRO A 193 5.78 -16.82 -15.00
N MET A 194 5.51 -15.53 -14.92
CA MET A 194 5.74 -14.57 -16.00
C MET A 194 7.07 -13.85 -15.87
N VAL A 195 7.51 -13.61 -14.63
CA VAL A 195 8.85 -13.10 -14.34
C VAL A 195 9.44 -13.88 -13.18
N LYS A 196 10.41 -14.76 -13.51
CA LYS A 196 11.00 -15.75 -12.59
C LYS A 196 12.08 -15.18 -11.67
N SER A 197 12.42 -13.90 -11.80
CA SER A 197 13.32 -13.24 -10.84
C SER A 197 12.60 -13.07 -9.50
N GLU A 198 13.39 -12.92 -8.45
CA GLU A 198 12.91 -12.58 -7.11
C GLU A 198 13.05 -11.06 -6.92
N GLY A 199 12.00 -10.39 -6.43
CA GLY A 199 12.11 -8.99 -6.01
C GLY A 199 12.99 -8.86 -4.76
N ASN A 200 13.79 -7.81 -4.67
CA ASN A 200 14.75 -7.72 -3.57
C ASN A 200 14.06 -7.62 -2.19
N LEU A 201 12.92 -6.94 -2.12
CA LEU A 201 12.18 -6.75 -0.87
C LEU A 201 10.99 -7.72 -0.71
N ASP A 202 10.55 -8.39 -1.78
CA ASP A 202 9.40 -9.30 -1.74
C ASP A 202 9.42 -10.32 -0.57
N PRO A 203 10.56 -10.95 -0.22
CA PRO A 203 10.60 -11.85 0.93
C PRO A 203 10.37 -11.14 2.27
N ILE A 204 10.86 -9.90 2.41
CA ILE A 204 10.71 -9.09 3.62
C ILE A 204 9.27 -8.59 3.72
N ASP A 205 8.71 -8.08 2.62
CA ASP A 205 7.32 -7.64 2.54
C ASP A 205 6.36 -8.77 2.92
N GLY A 206 6.60 -9.97 2.37
CA GLY A 206 5.86 -11.17 2.70
C GLY A 206 6.00 -11.56 4.18
N PHE A 207 7.22 -11.59 4.70
CA PHE A 207 7.48 -11.93 6.11
C PHE A 207 6.74 -11.00 7.08
N VAL A 208 6.86 -9.68 6.88
CA VAL A 208 6.26 -8.67 7.75
C VAL A 208 4.74 -8.74 7.68
N VAL A 209 4.16 -8.76 6.48
CA VAL A 209 2.71 -8.77 6.32
C VAL A 209 2.10 -10.07 6.83
N PHE A 210 2.69 -11.23 6.54
CA PHE A 210 2.13 -12.51 7.00
C PHE A 210 2.17 -12.65 8.52
N ARG A 211 3.24 -12.17 9.18
CA ARG A 211 3.29 -12.08 10.65
C ARG A 211 2.20 -11.16 11.19
N LEU A 212 2.05 -9.97 10.61
CA LEU A 212 1.01 -9.03 11.01
C LEU A 212 -0.40 -9.63 10.93
N LEU A 213 -0.70 -10.35 9.84
CA LEU A 213 -1.97 -11.05 9.67
C LEU A 213 -2.18 -12.13 10.72
N GLN A 214 -1.15 -12.94 10.98
CA GLN A 214 -1.17 -14.01 11.97
C GLN A 214 -1.36 -13.45 13.39
N ASP A 215 -0.57 -12.45 13.77
CA ASP A 215 -0.62 -11.87 15.11
C ASP A 215 -1.98 -11.22 15.36
N THR A 216 -2.56 -10.54 14.35
CA THR A 216 -3.93 -9.99 14.43
C THR A 216 -4.98 -11.09 14.62
N ALA A 217 -4.81 -12.24 13.95
CA ALA A 217 -5.71 -13.39 14.12
C ALA A 217 -5.58 -14.01 15.52
N MET A 218 -4.35 -14.19 16.01
CA MET A 218 -4.10 -14.76 17.33
C MET A 218 -4.57 -13.86 18.47
N GLU A 219 -4.38 -12.55 18.37
CA GLU A 219 -4.91 -11.56 19.33
C GLU A 219 -6.44 -11.64 19.43
N ALA A 220 -7.11 -11.94 18.32
CA ALA A 220 -8.55 -12.14 18.26
C ALA A 220 -9.04 -13.51 18.76
N GLY A 221 -8.14 -14.41 19.15
CA GLY A 221 -8.47 -15.78 19.56
C GLY A 221 -8.67 -16.77 18.40
N ASP A 222 -8.35 -16.38 17.16
CA ASP A 222 -8.24 -17.30 16.03
C ASP A 222 -6.87 -18.04 16.07
N GLY A 223 -6.58 -18.91 15.10
CA GLY A 223 -5.37 -19.75 15.07
C GLY A 223 -4.15 -19.12 14.40
N ALA A 224 -2.98 -19.74 14.62
CA ALA A 224 -1.74 -19.45 13.90
C ALA A 224 -1.78 -20.04 12.47
N PHE A 225 -2.46 -19.35 11.56
CA PHE A 225 -2.80 -19.89 10.25
C PHE A 225 -1.70 -19.83 9.18
N LEU A 226 -0.61 -19.08 9.42
CA LEU A 226 0.40 -18.74 8.42
C LEU A 226 1.82 -19.16 8.83
N ALA A 227 1.96 -20.03 9.83
CA ALA A 227 3.26 -20.38 10.40
C ALA A 227 4.22 -21.02 9.39
N GLU A 228 3.71 -21.86 8.48
CA GLU A 228 4.52 -22.48 7.41
C GLU A 228 4.97 -21.43 6.39
N GLU A 229 4.07 -20.55 5.97
CA GLU A 229 4.35 -19.48 5.03
C GLU A 229 5.36 -18.46 5.58
N ILE A 230 5.23 -18.09 6.85
CA ILE A 230 6.19 -17.21 7.55
C ILE A 230 7.58 -17.85 7.57
N ASP A 231 7.67 -19.16 7.82
CA ASP A 231 8.95 -19.88 7.81
C ASP A 231 9.59 -19.93 6.41
N ASP A 232 8.79 -20.11 5.36
CA ASP A 232 9.26 -20.08 3.97
C ASP A 232 9.92 -18.72 3.62
N TYR A 233 9.32 -17.60 4.06
CA TYR A 233 9.95 -16.28 3.90
C TYR A 233 11.23 -16.14 4.71
N ARG A 234 11.24 -16.57 5.99
CA ARG A 234 12.43 -16.55 6.85
C ARG A 234 13.61 -17.27 6.19
N ARG A 235 13.39 -18.48 5.68
CA ARG A 235 14.40 -19.29 4.98
C ARG A 235 14.87 -18.64 3.66
N THR A 236 13.98 -17.94 2.97
CA THR A 236 14.33 -17.16 1.77
C THR A 236 15.22 -15.97 2.10
N MET A 237 14.93 -15.26 3.20
CA MET A 237 15.74 -14.14 3.67
C MET A 237 17.14 -14.59 4.12
N GLU A 238 17.24 -15.70 4.86
CA GLU A 238 18.52 -16.28 5.29
C GLU A 238 19.46 -16.63 4.13
N ARG A 239 18.90 -17.00 2.97
CA ARG A 239 19.67 -17.26 1.74
C ARG A 239 20.40 -16.02 1.24
N LYS A 240 19.85 -14.80 1.44
CA LYS A 240 20.47 -13.55 0.96
C LYS A 240 21.74 -13.21 1.74
N GLY A 241 21.91 -13.73 2.94
CA GLY A 241 23.11 -13.59 3.76
C GLY A 241 23.14 -12.29 4.58
N GLU A 242 23.99 -12.27 5.60
CA GLU A 242 24.07 -11.19 6.61
C GLU A 242 24.49 -9.83 6.03
N HIS A 243 25.10 -9.80 4.84
CA HIS A 243 25.47 -8.55 4.16
C HIS A 243 24.28 -7.70 3.69
N PHE A 244 23.06 -8.24 3.74
CA PHE A 244 21.82 -7.48 3.49
C PHE A 244 21.25 -6.83 4.77
N VAL A 245 21.89 -7.01 5.92
CA VAL A 245 21.49 -6.39 7.19
C VAL A 245 22.19 -5.03 7.29
N SER A 246 21.44 -3.96 7.09
CA SER A 246 21.88 -2.59 7.33
C SER A 246 21.51 -2.15 8.75
N SER A 247 22.41 -1.42 9.43
CA SER A 247 22.07 -0.68 10.66
C SER A 247 21.26 0.59 10.37
N ASP A 248 21.19 0.99 9.11
CA ASP A 248 20.28 2.02 8.61
C ASP A 248 19.07 1.36 7.93
N PRO A 249 17.92 1.26 8.61
CA PRO A 249 16.74 0.53 8.12
C PRO A 249 16.15 1.13 6.83
N LEU A 250 16.55 2.35 6.46
CA LEU A 250 16.04 3.06 5.29
C LEU A 250 17.15 3.40 4.26
N ASP A 251 18.41 3.05 4.53
CA ASP A 251 19.59 3.37 3.69
C ASP A 251 19.67 4.85 3.28
N LEU A 252 19.29 5.74 4.21
CA LEU A 252 19.15 7.18 4.01
C LEU A 252 20.50 7.88 3.90
N ASP A 253 21.52 7.41 4.63
CA ASP A 253 22.87 7.99 4.52
C ASP A 253 23.38 7.84 3.08
N ASN A 254 23.18 6.67 2.48
CA ASN A 254 23.54 6.43 1.09
C ASN A 254 22.68 7.27 0.14
N LEU A 255 21.37 7.35 0.39
CA LEU A 255 20.45 8.09 -0.49
C LEU A 255 20.69 9.61 -0.47
N PHE A 256 20.81 10.21 0.71
CA PHE A 256 20.84 11.66 0.88
C PHE A 256 22.26 12.21 0.98
N GLU A 257 23.14 11.60 1.78
CA GLU A 257 24.48 12.13 2.02
C GLU A 257 25.46 11.71 0.92
N ILE A 258 25.46 10.43 0.53
CA ILE A 258 26.41 9.93 -0.48
C ILE A 258 25.95 10.27 -1.91
N ASN A 259 24.69 9.95 -2.23
CA ASN A 259 24.18 10.12 -3.60
C ASN A 259 23.63 11.51 -3.89
N GLN A 260 23.55 12.39 -2.87
CA GLN A 260 22.99 13.75 -2.93
C GLN A 260 21.68 13.78 -3.73
N TYR A 261 20.82 12.81 -3.47
CA TYR A 261 19.70 12.50 -4.36
C TYR A 261 18.73 13.69 -4.51
N LEU A 262 18.55 14.48 -3.45
CA LEU A 262 17.72 15.69 -3.47
C LEU A 262 18.30 16.83 -4.32
N GLU A 263 19.61 16.83 -4.60
CA GLU A 263 20.26 17.81 -5.47
C GLU A 263 20.09 17.49 -6.96
N ARG A 264 19.64 16.28 -7.29
CA ARG A 264 19.40 15.88 -8.68
C ARG A 264 18.24 16.66 -9.27
N ASN A 265 18.35 16.98 -10.56
CA ASN A 265 17.26 17.63 -11.29
C ASN A 265 15.98 16.79 -11.22
N ILE A 266 14.88 17.43 -10.85
CA ILE A 266 13.58 16.79 -10.60
C ILE A 266 13.02 15.99 -11.79
N ARG A 267 13.41 16.33 -13.03
CA ARG A 267 13.03 15.55 -14.23
C ARG A 267 13.59 14.13 -14.27
N PHE A 268 14.65 13.87 -13.49
CA PHE A 268 15.28 12.54 -13.36
C PHE A 268 14.91 11.84 -12.06
N ARG A 269 14.01 12.45 -11.29
CA ARG A 269 13.53 11.95 -10.01
C ARG A 269 12.15 11.31 -10.21
N LEU A 270 11.81 10.32 -9.39
CA LEU A 270 10.56 9.58 -9.50
C LEU A 270 9.67 9.89 -8.30
N ALA A 271 8.70 10.79 -8.49
CA ALA A 271 7.84 11.30 -7.43
C ALA A 271 7.27 10.21 -6.51
N PHE A 272 6.63 9.18 -7.07
CA PHE A 272 6.03 8.11 -6.27
C PHE A 272 7.06 7.34 -5.40
N ARG A 273 8.32 7.18 -5.86
CA ARG A 273 9.37 6.54 -5.06
C ARG A 273 9.76 7.41 -3.89
N GLU A 274 9.91 8.71 -4.13
CA GLU A 274 10.26 9.67 -3.07
C GLU A 274 9.14 9.85 -2.05
N PHE A 275 7.89 9.82 -2.49
CA PHE A 275 6.76 9.79 -1.56
C PHE A 275 6.77 8.51 -0.72
N GLY A 276 7.17 7.37 -1.28
CA GLY A 276 7.43 6.15 -0.52
C GLY A 276 8.53 6.32 0.54
N THR A 277 9.66 6.94 0.16
CA THR A 277 10.75 7.28 1.09
C THR A 277 10.26 8.22 2.20
N CYS A 278 9.57 9.29 1.83
CA CYS A 278 9.02 10.29 2.76
C CYS A 278 8.03 9.65 3.77
N MET A 279 7.16 8.77 3.30
CA MET A 279 6.26 8.00 4.16
C MET A 279 7.03 7.08 5.11
N GLY A 280 8.02 6.32 4.61
CA GLY A 280 8.84 5.44 5.43
C GLY A 280 9.64 6.17 6.51
N ILE A 281 10.23 7.31 6.15
CA ILE A 281 10.94 8.21 7.08
C ILE A 281 10.01 8.68 8.20
N GLN A 282 8.81 9.14 7.88
CA GLN A 282 7.86 9.61 8.89
C GLN A 282 7.32 8.46 9.75
N CYS A 283 7.15 7.25 9.21
CA CYS A 283 6.84 6.07 10.02
C CYS A 283 7.97 5.74 11.01
N GLN A 284 9.22 5.79 10.55
CA GLN A 284 10.39 5.52 11.38
C GLN A 284 10.60 6.59 12.46
N SER A 285 10.37 7.86 12.14
CA SER A 285 10.60 8.99 13.05
C SER A 285 9.71 8.97 14.30
N GLU A 286 8.58 8.24 14.26
CA GLU A 286 7.68 8.11 15.42
C GLU A 286 8.09 6.98 16.37
N VAL A 287 8.89 6.02 15.89
CA VAL A 287 9.38 4.89 16.69
C VAL A 287 10.84 5.06 17.14
N ASP A 288 11.55 6.02 16.58
CA ASP A 288 12.95 6.27 16.90
C ASP A 288 13.09 6.95 18.27
N ALA A 289 13.97 6.40 19.11
CA ALA A 289 14.29 6.97 20.42
C ALA A 289 15.31 8.11 20.31
N GLU A 290 16.07 8.18 19.21
CA GLU A 290 17.12 9.16 18.99
C GLU A 290 16.55 10.45 18.38
N LYS A 291 16.49 11.51 19.21
CA LYS A 291 15.85 12.78 18.84
C LYS A 291 16.57 13.53 17.72
N GLU A 292 17.90 13.46 17.65
CA GLU A 292 18.68 14.17 16.62
C GLU A 292 18.42 13.57 15.24
N ARG A 293 18.54 12.24 15.10
CA ARG A 293 18.17 11.52 13.89
C ARG A 293 16.72 11.78 13.47
N THR A 294 15.79 11.82 14.42
CA THR A 294 14.38 12.18 14.17
C THR A 294 14.21 13.56 13.52
N VAL A 295 15.03 14.54 13.90
CA VAL A 295 14.99 15.89 13.31
C VAL A 295 15.47 15.86 11.85
N ASP A 296 16.57 15.16 11.57
CA ASP A 296 17.11 15.04 10.21
C ASP A 296 16.12 14.30 9.28
N LEU A 297 15.52 13.23 9.76
CA LEU A 297 14.45 12.50 9.10
C LEU A 297 13.29 13.43 8.68
N LYS A 298 12.78 14.23 9.61
CA LYS A 298 11.68 15.17 9.32
C LYS A 298 12.10 16.22 8.29
N TYR A 299 13.35 16.70 8.35
CA TYR A 299 13.89 17.62 7.35
C TYR A 299 13.89 17.02 5.94
N TYR A 300 14.38 15.79 5.74
CA TYR A 300 14.37 15.15 4.41
C TYR A 300 12.95 14.92 3.87
N SER A 301 12.03 14.49 4.74
CA SER A 301 10.61 14.35 4.41
C SER A 301 10.03 15.68 3.88
N ASP A 302 10.26 16.77 4.61
CA ASP A 302 9.73 18.09 4.27
C ASP A 302 10.38 18.64 3.00
N ALA A 303 11.67 18.39 2.79
CA ALA A 303 12.38 18.75 1.57
C ALA A 303 11.84 18.02 0.34
N ILE A 304 11.51 16.73 0.45
CA ILE A 304 10.86 15.96 -0.62
C ILE A 304 9.49 16.56 -0.95
N ILE A 305 8.64 16.77 0.06
CA ILE A 305 7.30 17.31 -0.14
C ILE A 305 7.38 18.69 -0.81
N ALA A 306 8.23 19.58 -0.30
CA ALA A 306 8.35 20.92 -0.84
C ALA A 306 8.89 20.96 -2.28
N ALA A 307 9.74 20.00 -2.67
CA ALA A 307 10.23 19.88 -4.05
C ALA A 307 9.11 19.49 -5.03
N TRP A 308 8.20 18.60 -4.64
CA TRP A 308 7.11 18.11 -5.50
C TRP A 308 5.82 18.92 -5.40
N ASP A 309 5.58 19.64 -4.30
CA ASP A 309 4.36 20.42 -4.03
C ASP A 309 3.89 21.27 -5.23
N PRO A 310 4.76 22.06 -5.90
CA PRO A 310 4.34 22.86 -7.06
C PRO A 310 3.80 22.01 -8.21
N TYR A 311 4.43 20.85 -8.47
CA TYR A 311 4.00 19.91 -9.51
C TYR A 311 2.67 19.22 -9.14
N MET A 312 2.50 18.91 -7.85
CA MET A 312 1.24 18.33 -7.35
C MET A 312 0.09 19.35 -7.42
N GLN A 313 0.33 20.63 -7.20
CA GLN A 313 -0.67 21.68 -7.36
C GLN A 313 -1.00 21.95 -8.83
N LEU A 314 0.03 22.10 -9.68
CA LEU A 314 -0.17 22.36 -11.12
C LEU A 314 -0.91 21.24 -11.84
N SER A 315 -0.80 20.01 -11.36
CA SER A 315 -1.55 18.89 -11.94
C SER A 315 -3.01 18.81 -11.49
N ILE A 316 -3.45 19.67 -10.57
CA ILE A 316 -4.87 19.85 -10.22
C ILE A 316 -5.52 20.83 -11.22
N SER A 317 -4.77 21.80 -11.73
CA SER A 317 -5.17 22.63 -12.87
C SER A 317 -5.03 21.86 -14.18
N ASP A 318 -5.97 22.04 -15.11
CA ASP A 318 -6.03 21.35 -16.43
C ASP A 318 -4.85 21.68 -17.38
N ASP A 319 -3.79 22.35 -16.91
CA ASP A 319 -2.67 22.87 -17.70
C ASP A 319 -1.47 21.92 -17.83
N LEU A 320 -1.58 20.69 -17.32
CA LEU A 320 -0.59 19.61 -17.54
C LEU A 320 -1.29 18.38 -18.13
N THR A 321 -0.61 17.68 -19.05
CA THR A 321 -1.17 16.44 -19.62
C THR A 321 -1.27 15.37 -18.52
N PRO A 322 -2.35 14.56 -18.50
CA PRO A 322 -2.56 13.51 -17.50
C PRO A 322 -1.46 12.43 -17.40
N GLU A 323 -0.50 12.39 -18.34
CA GLU A 323 0.61 11.44 -18.36
C GLU A 323 1.71 11.78 -17.33
N ASP A 324 1.84 13.04 -16.90
CA ASP A 324 2.99 13.50 -16.12
C ASP A 324 2.91 13.14 -14.62
N LEU A 325 1.72 12.88 -14.08
CA LEU A 325 1.53 12.39 -12.71
C LEU A 325 0.44 11.31 -12.64
N ARG A 326 0.87 10.06 -12.85
CA ARG A 326 0.03 8.85 -12.75
C ARG A 326 -0.75 8.80 -11.43
N PRO A 327 -1.97 8.22 -11.38
CA PRO A 327 -2.78 8.05 -10.17
C PRO A 327 -2.03 7.53 -8.93
N ILE A 328 -1.07 6.63 -9.14
CA ILE A 328 -0.17 6.13 -8.08
C ILE A 328 0.58 7.25 -7.35
N THR A 329 1.04 8.27 -8.08
CA THR A 329 1.78 9.39 -7.51
C THR A 329 0.88 10.23 -6.60
N ARG A 330 -0.40 10.41 -6.96
CA ARG A 330 -1.39 11.15 -6.16
C ARG A 330 -1.67 10.47 -4.83
N VAL A 331 -1.94 9.18 -4.85
CA VAL A 331 -2.28 8.45 -3.62
C VAL A 331 -1.07 8.34 -2.69
N MET A 332 0.13 8.17 -3.25
CA MET A 332 1.36 8.14 -2.46
C MET A 332 1.72 9.52 -1.91
N TYR A 333 1.44 10.60 -2.64
CA TYR A 333 1.59 11.96 -2.11
C TYR A 333 0.71 12.21 -0.89
N ALA A 334 -0.55 11.75 -0.91
CA ALA A 334 -1.41 11.82 0.26
C ALA A 334 -0.77 11.09 1.46
N SER A 335 -0.32 9.84 1.27
CA SER A 335 0.35 9.07 2.33
C SER A 335 1.69 9.67 2.77
N ALA A 336 2.40 10.39 1.90
CA ALA A 336 3.59 11.14 2.25
C ALA A 336 3.27 12.41 3.05
N LEU A 337 2.12 13.06 2.84
CA LEU A 337 1.72 14.19 3.66
C LEU A 337 1.35 13.76 5.08
N ILE A 338 0.55 12.69 5.17
CA ILE A 338 0.05 12.12 6.43
C ILE A 338 0.09 10.59 6.31
N PRO A 339 1.14 9.93 6.83
CA PRO A 339 1.23 8.46 6.78
C PRO A 339 0.07 7.76 7.49
N GLY A 340 -0.39 8.32 8.62
CA GLY A 340 -1.63 7.89 9.28
C GLY A 340 -1.68 6.39 9.55
N ALA A 341 -2.67 5.69 8.98
CA ALA A 341 -2.88 4.26 9.17
C ALA A 341 -1.74 3.34 8.65
N PHE A 342 -0.72 3.89 7.98
CA PHE A 342 0.55 3.19 7.73
C PHE A 342 1.46 3.11 8.97
N GLN A 343 1.31 4.04 9.92
CA GLN A 343 2.12 4.09 11.15
C GLN A 343 1.65 3.05 12.16
N ALA A 344 2.61 2.37 12.78
CA ALA A 344 2.34 1.47 13.89
C ALA A 344 1.66 2.26 15.03
N GLY A 345 0.57 1.72 15.56
CA GLY A 345 -0.14 2.32 16.68
C GLY A 345 -1.19 3.38 16.30
N PHE A 346 -1.26 3.82 15.04
CA PHE A 346 -2.18 4.89 14.63
C PHE A 346 -3.66 4.49 14.80
N LEU A 347 -3.99 3.23 14.52
CA LEU A 347 -5.34 2.65 14.68
C LEU A 347 -5.52 1.97 16.05
N GLY A 348 -4.72 2.35 17.04
CA GLY A 348 -4.67 1.71 18.36
C GLY A 348 -3.53 0.70 18.48
N GLN A 349 -3.51 -0.05 19.59
CA GLN A 349 -2.42 -0.97 19.91
C GLN A 349 -2.21 -2.02 18.80
N GLU A 350 -0.96 -2.18 18.36
CA GLU A 350 -0.58 -3.25 17.42
C GLU A 350 -0.48 -4.59 18.16
N PRO A 351 -0.76 -5.72 17.48
CA PRO A 351 -0.57 -7.04 18.04
C PRO A 351 0.86 -7.23 18.56
N THR A 352 1.01 -7.96 19.67
CA THR A 352 2.35 -8.32 20.15
C THR A 352 2.98 -9.31 19.16
N PRO A 353 4.16 -9.02 18.58
CA PRO A 353 4.79 -9.93 17.64
C PRO A 353 5.02 -11.30 18.26
N THR A 354 4.51 -12.36 17.64
CA THR A 354 4.88 -13.73 18.04
C THR A 354 6.36 -13.96 17.74
N PRO A 355 7.16 -14.61 18.61
CA PRO A 355 8.62 -14.74 18.46
C PRO A 355 9.08 -15.18 17.07
#